data_AF-U6DU35-F1
#
_entry.id   AF-U6DU35-F1
#
_cell.length_a   1.000
_cell.length_b   1.000
_cell.length_c   1.000
_cell.angle_alpha   90.00
_cell.angle_beta   90.00
_cell.angle_gamma   90.00
#
_symmetry.space_group_name_H-M   'P 1'
#
loop_
_entity.id
_entity.type
_entity.pdbx_description
1 polymer ?
#
loop_
_entity_poly.entity_id
_entity_poly.type
_entity_poly.pdbx_seq_one_letter_code
_entity_poly.pdbx_strand_id
1 'polypeptide(L)'
;PGAPEAVPGDGAGVSRQRKLEALIRDPRSPINVESLLDGLNSLVLDLDFPALRKNKNIDNFLNRYEKIVKKIRGLQMKAEDYDVVKVIGRGAFGEVQLVRHKASQKVYAMKLLSKFEMIKRSDSAFFWE
;
A
#
# COMPACT_ATOMS: atom_id res chain seq x y z
N PRO A 1 22.26 3.98 44.98
CA PRO A 1 22.87 4.85 43.95
C PRO A 1 22.82 4.22 42.56
N GLY A 2 22.01 4.62 41.59
CA GLY A 2 20.85 5.50 41.49
C GLY A 2 20.09 5.03 40.24
N ALA A 3 18.77 4.94 40.32
CA ALA A 3 17.95 4.55 39.17
C ALA A 3 17.99 5.68 38.12
N PRO A 4 17.96 5.36 36.81
CA PRO A 4 17.88 6.40 35.79
C PRO A 4 16.56 7.15 35.93
N GLU A 5 16.64 8.44 36.26
CA GLU A 5 15.50 9.35 36.24
C GLU A 5 14.88 9.37 34.84
N ALA A 6 13.61 9.00 34.76
CA ALA A 6 12.82 9.25 33.57
C ALA A 6 12.68 10.76 33.40
N VAL A 7 13.34 11.32 32.39
CA VAL A 7 13.22 12.74 32.02
C VAL A 7 11.76 13.01 31.66
N PRO A 8 11.03 13.89 32.37
CA PRO A 8 9.64 14.18 32.05
C PRO A 8 9.62 15.04 30.78
N GLY A 9 9.30 14.42 29.65
CA GLY A 9 9.12 15.14 28.38
C GLY A 9 7.91 16.06 28.45
N ASP A 10 8.09 17.33 28.03
CA ASP A 10 7.07 18.37 27.98
C ASP A 10 5.72 17.85 27.46
N GLY A 11 4.66 17.99 28.26
CA GLY A 11 3.34 17.40 28.02
C GLY A 11 2.66 17.79 26.69
N ALA A 12 3.15 18.85 26.02
CA ALA A 12 2.69 19.25 24.69
C ALA A 12 3.11 18.26 23.59
N GLY A 13 4.33 17.72 23.63
CA GLY A 13 4.84 16.75 22.65
C GLY A 13 4.09 15.41 22.73
N VAL A 14 3.79 14.98 23.96
CA VAL A 14 3.02 13.76 24.23
C VAL A 14 1.60 13.86 23.69
N SER A 15 0.97 15.03 23.77
CA SER A 15 -0.37 15.27 23.21
C SER A 15 -0.40 15.18 21.68
N ARG A 16 0.60 15.76 20.99
CA ARG A 16 0.70 15.67 19.52
C ARG A 16 0.95 14.23 19.06
N GLN A 17 1.85 13.51 19.73
CA GLN A 17 2.13 12.11 19.39
C GLN A 17 0.90 11.23 19.50
N ARG A 18 0.14 11.33 20.61
CA ARG A 18 -1.10 10.57 20.81
C ARG A 18 -2.14 10.83 19.72
N LYS A 19 -2.30 12.09 19.29
CA LYS A 19 -3.19 12.45 18.18
C LYS A 19 -2.77 11.77 16.87
N LEU A 20 -1.48 11.79 16.55
CA LEU A 20 -0.96 11.16 15.35
C LEU A 20 -1.13 9.64 15.39
N GLU A 21 -0.81 9.00 16.51
CA GLU A 21 -0.99 7.55 16.69
C GLU A 21 -2.46 7.14 16.54
N ALA A 22 -3.40 7.94 17.05
CA ALA A 22 -4.83 7.70 16.87
C ALA A 22 -5.21 7.73 15.38
N LEU A 23 -4.71 8.70 14.61
CA LEU A 23 -4.96 8.80 13.17
C LEU A 23 -4.33 7.67 12.37
N ILE A 24 -3.15 7.18 12.76
CA ILE A 24 -2.48 6.06 12.07
C ILE A 24 -3.19 4.72 12.34
N ARG A 25 -3.82 4.58 13.52
CA ARG A 25 -4.55 3.36 13.92
C ARG A 25 -5.97 3.28 13.39
N ASP A 26 -6.59 4.42 13.04
CA ASP A 26 -7.95 4.45 12.49
C ASP A 26 -7.97 3.84 11.07
N PRO A 27 -8.67 2.71 10.84
CA PRO A 27 -8.74 2.09 9.51
C PRO A 27 -9.40 2.95 8.43
N ARG A 28 -10.19 3.96 8.82
CA ARG A 28 -10.82 4.89 7.86
C ARG A 28 -9.99 6.13 7.58
N SER A 29 -8.89 6.31 8.32
CA SER A 29 -8.00 7.44 8.13
C SER A 29 -7.20 7.27 6.83
N PRO A 30 -7.00 8.35 6.04
CA PRO A 30 -6.18 8.31 4.83
C PRO A 30 -4.69 8.14 5.11
N ILE A 31 -4.27 8.23 6.39
CA ILE A 31 -2.87 8.06 6.82
C ILE A 31 -2.71 6.86 7.75
N ASN A 32 -3.57 5.85 7.61
CA ASN A 32 -3.37 4.57 8.28
C ASN A 32 -2.12 3.86 7.74
N VAL A 33 -1.67 2.82 8.44
CA VAL A 33 -0.43 2.10 8.09
C VAL A 33 -0.43 1.58 6.65
N GLU A 34 -1.54 1.01 6.16
CA GLU A 34 -1.63 0.48 4.80
C GLU A 34 -1.50 1.59 3.76
N SER A 35 -2.18 2.73 3.97
CA SER A 35 -2.08 3.89 3.07
C SER A 35 -0.67 4.49 3.03
N LEU A 36 0.04 4.52 4.17
CA LEU A 36 1.44 4.97 4.21
C LEU A 36 2.38 4.00 3.47
N LEU A 37 2.14 2.69 3.58
CA LEU A 37 2.88 1.67 2.83
C LEU A 37 2.60 1.77 1.33
N ASP A 38 1.35 2.00 0.93
CA ASP A 38 0.95 2.24 -0.46
C ASP A 38 1.68 3.44 -1.04
N GLY A 39 1.78 4.55 -0.30
CA GLY A 39 2.50 5.74 -0.75
C GLY A 39 3.99 5.50 -0.98
N LEU A 40 4.66 4.76 -0.09
CA LEU A 40 6.06 4.38 -0.31
C LEU A 40 6.21 3.43 -1.50
N ASN A 41 5.28 2.48 -1.63
CA ASN A 41 5.29 1.48 -2.67
C ASN A 41 5.07 2.09 -4.07
N SER A 42 4.09 2.98 -4.21
CA SER A 42 3.80 3.71 -5.44
C SER A 42 4.96 4.62 -5.83
N LEU A 43 5.55 5.34 -4.86
CA LEU A 43 6.69 6.20 -5.11
C LEU A 43 7.88 5.43 -5.67
N VAL A 44 8.17 4.23 -5.15
CA VAL A 44 9.22 3.37 -5.73
C VAL A 44 8.85 2.90 -7.13
N LEU A 45 7.60 2.50 -7.38
CA LEU A 45 7.15 2.08 -8.72
C LEU A 45 7.29 3.20 -9.76
N ASP A 46 6.88 4.42 -9.40
CA ASP A 46 6.84 5.55 -10.32
C ASP A 46 8.22 6.14 -10.60
N LEU A 47 9.20 5.87 -9.73
CA LEU A 47 10.57 6.37 -9.86
C LEU A 47 11.56 5.37 -10.47
N ASP A 48 11.27 4.07 -10.44
CA ASP A 48 12.17 2.99 -10.89
C ASP A 48 12.21 2.84 -12.43
N PHE A 49 12.52 3.94 -13.12
CA PHE A 49 12.70 4.01 -14.56
C PHE A 49 14.11 4.50 -14.90
N PRO A 50 14.80 3.92 -15.92
CA PRO A 50 16.17 4.30 -16.28
C PRO A 50 16.35 5.79 -16.58
N ALA A 51 15.34 6.45 -17.15
CA ALA A 51 15.38 7.88 -17.43
C ALA A 51 15.36 8.73 -16.15
N LEU A 52 14.58 8.32 -15.14
CA LEU A 52 14.42 9.03 -13.87
C LEU A 52 15.60 8.79 -12.91
N ARG A 53 16.18 7.58 -12.94
CA ARG A 53 17.39 7.24 -12.16
C ARG A 53 18.63 8.06 -12.53
N LYS A 54 18.63 8.79 -13.65
CA LYS A 54 19.69 9.78 -13.95
C LYS A 54 19.76 10.91 -12.91
N ASN A 55 18.66 11.19 -12.22
CA ASN A 55 18.65 12.13 -11.11
C ASN A 55 19.24 11.46 -9.86
N LYS A 56 20.36 12.01 -9.36
CA LYS A 56 21.07 11.49 -8.17
C LYS A 56 20.18 11.35 -6.94
N ASN A 57 19.21 12.23 -6.74
CA ASN A 57 18.29 12.14 -5.60
C ASN A 57 17.37 10.93 -5.70
N ILE A 58 16.86 10.66 -6.91
CA ILE A 58 16.00 9.50 -7.18
C ILE A 58 16.80 8.21 -7.02
N ASP A 59 17.98 8.13 -7.62
CA ASP A 59 18.80 6.92 -7.53
C ASP A 59 19.22 6.62 -6.08
N ASN A 60 19.65 7.64 -5.33
CA ASN A 60 20.00 7.49 -3.92
C ASN A 60 18.80 7.03 -3.06
N PHE A 61 17.60 7.56 -3.34
CA PHE A 61 16.37 7.14 -2.67
C PHE A 61 16.07 5.66 -2.97
N LEU A 62 16.05 5.27 -4.25
CA LEU A 62 15.76 3.90 -4.67
C LEU A 62 16.79 2.92 -4.10
N ASN A 63 18.08 3.25 -4.15
CA ASN A 63 19.15 2.42 -3.57
C ASN A 63 18.96 2.17 -2.07
N ARG A 64 18.34 3.11 -1.35
CA ARG A 64 18.01 2.96 0.08
C ARG A 64 16.77 2.11 0.32
N TYR A 65 15.69 2.32 -0.45
CA TYR A 65 14.37 1.78 -0.13
C TYR A 65 13.92 0.58 -0.98
N GLU A 66 14.52 0.35 -2.15
CA GLU A 66 14.09 -0.70 -3.08
C GLU A 66 14.06 -2.08 -2.42
N LYS A 67 15.10 -2.42 -1.64
CA LYS A 67 15.18 -3.73 -0.95
C LYS A 67 14.07 -3.90 0.09
N ILE A 68 13.80 -2.88 0.90
CA ILE A 68 12.75 -2.98 1.94
C ILE A 68 11.36 -2.98 1.32
N VAL A 69 11.13 -2.20 0.26
CA VAL A 69 9.86 -2.22 -0.47
C VAL A 69 9.62 -3.58 -1.13
N LYS A 70 10.64 -4.21 -1.73
CA LYS A 70 10.54 -5.59 -2.23
C LYS A 70 10.17 -6.58 -1.12
N LYS A 71 10.76 -6.44 0.06
CA LYS A 71 10.42 -7.29 1.23
C LYS A 71 8.99 -7.07 1.70
N ILE A 72 8.54 -5.81 1.80
CA ILE A 72 7.17 -5.45 2.18
C ILE A 72 6.16 -6.08 1.19
N ARG A 73 6.36 -5.91 -0.12
CA ARG A 73 5.51 -6.54 -1.15
C ARG A 73 5.46 -8.06 -1.05
N GLY A 74 6.58 -8.68 -0.65
CA GLY A 74 6.65 -10.12 -0.47
C GLY A 74 5.80 -10.65 0.69
N LEU A 75 5.57 -9.81 1.71
CA LEU A 75 4.82 -10.12 2.93
C LEU A 75 3.35 -9.69 2.85
N GLN A 76 3.03 -8.64 2.07
CA GLN A 76 1.66 -8.21 1.83
C GLN A 76 0.93 -9.22 0.94
N MET A 77 -0.41 -9.21 1.05
CA MET A 77 -1.30 -10.05 0.24
C MET A 77 -1.17 -9.70 -1.25
N LYS A 78 -1.14 -10.74 -2.09
CA LYS A 78 -0.95 -10.62 -3.54
C LYS A 78 -1.82 -11.62 -4.30
N ALA A 79 -1.97 -11.39 -5.61
CA ALA A 79 -2.80 -12.24 -6.46
C ALA A 79 -2.32 -13.71 -6.46
N GLU A 80 -1.01 -13.92 -6.31
CA GLU A 80 -0.39 -15.25 -6.26
C GLU A 80 -0.78 -16.05 -5.02
N ASP A 81 -1.39 -15.44 -4.00
CA ASP A 81 -1.92 -16.13 -2.82
C ASP A 81 -3.25 -16.86 -3.11
N TYR A 82 -3.79 -16.70 -4.31
CA TYR A 82 -5.08 -17.24 -4.73
C TYR A 82 -4.94 -18.17 -5.94
N ASP A 83 -5.72 -19.25 -5.96
CA ASP A 83 -5.95 -20.08 -7.14
C ASP A 83 -7.19 -19.58 -7.87
N VAL A 84 -7.03 -19.27 -9.16
CA VAL A 84 -8.15 -18.88 -10.02
C VAL A 84 -8.90 -20.12 -10.48
N VAL A 85 -10.16 -20.24 -10.10
CA VAL A 85 -11.03 -21.37 -10.48
C VAL A 85 -11.66 -21.11 -11.85
N LYS A 86 -12.31 -19.95 -12.01
CA LYS A 86 -12.92 -19.52 -13.27
C LYS A 86 -13.23 -18.04 -13.27
N VAL A 87 -13.26 -17.42 -14.44
CA VAL A 87 -13.85 -16.08 -14.62
C VAL A 87 -15.37 -16.21 -14.55
N ILE A 88 -16.03 -15.38 -13.73
CA ILE A 88 -17.49 -15.38 -13.52
C ILE A 88 -18.20 -14.11 -13.98
N GLY A 89 -17.47 -13.07 -14.35
CA GLY A 89 -18.05 -11.85 -14.91
C GLY A 89 -17.01 -10.99 -15.60
N ARG A 90 -17.42 -10.20 -16.59
CA ARG A 90 -16.58 -9.23 -17.29
C ARG A 90 -17.29 -7.89 -17.37
N GLY A 91 -16.55 -6.80 -17.18
CA GLY A 91 -17.07 -5.44 -17.24
C GLY A 91 -16.11 -4.51 -17.99
N ALA A 92 -16.44 -3.22 -18.02
CA ALA A 92 -15.68 -2.23 -18.79
C ALA A 92 -14.20 -2.10 -18.37
N PHE A 93 -13.91 -2.24 -17.08
CA PHE A 93 -12.58 -1.99 -16.50
C PHE A 93 -11.85 -3.26 -16.02
N GLY A 94 -12.41 -4.44 -16.26
CA GLY A 94 -11.80 -5.70 -15.83
C GLY A 94 -12.81 -6.84 -15.70
N GLU A 95 -12.52 -7.77 -14.79
CA GLU A 95 -13.29 -9.01 -14.65
C GLU A 95 -13.43 -9.44 -13.20
N VAL A 96 -14.38 -10.33 -12.95
CA VAL A 96 -14.59 -10.97 -11.65
C VAL A 96 -14.23 -12.44 -11.78
N GLN A 97 -13.35 -12.92 -10.90
CA GLN A 97 -12.86 -14.28 -10.86
C GLN A 97 -13.38 -14.99 -9.61
N LEU A 98 -13.87 -16.23 -9.75
CA LEU A 98 -14.03 -17.14 -8.63
C LEU A 98 -12.64 -17.65 -8.24
N VAL A 99 -12.21 -17.36 -7.02
CA VAL A 99 -10.87 -17.69 -6.53
C VAL A 99 -10.94 -18.48 -5.23
N ARG A 100 -9.90 -19.25 -4.95
CA ARG A 100 -9.70 -19.92 -3.67
C ARG A 100 -8.40 -19.43 -3.04
N HIS A 101 -8.45 -18.93 -1.81
CA HIS A 101 -7.24 -18.53 -1.08
C HIS A 101 -6.43 -19.77 -0.69
N LYS A 102 -5.18 -19.86 -1.11
CA LYS A 102 -4.33 -21.06 -0.98
C LYS A 102 -4.15 -21.53 0.45
N ALA A 103 -3.91 -20.61 1.39
CA ALA A 103 -3.67 -20.98 2.78
C ALA A 103 -4.95 -21.36 3.53
N SER A 104 -6.01 -20.56 3.40
CA SER A 104 -7.25 -20.77 4.18
C SER A 104 -8.26 -21.72 3.52
N GLN A 105 -8.04 -22.07 2.24
CA GLN A 105 -8.96 -22.84 1.38
C GLN A 105 -10.37 -22.21 1.19
N LYS A 106 -10.61 -21.01 1.72
CA LYS A 106 -11.85 -20.24 1.53
C LYS A 106 -11.99 -19.75 0.08
N VAL A 107 -13.24 -19.74 -0.39
CA VAL A 107 -13.61 -19.35 -1.76
C VAL A 107 -14.18 -17.93 -1.75
N TYR A 108 -13.80 -17.13 -2.75
CA TYR A 108 -14.17 -15.72 -2.89
C TYR A 108 -14.48 -15.37 -4.36
N ALA A 109 -15.18 -14.25 -4.57
CA ALA A 109 -15.24 -13.58 -5.87
C ALA A 109 -14.27 -12.38 -5.83
N MET A 110 -13.21 -12.42 -6.64
CA MET A 110 -12.19 -11.38 -6.72
C MET A 110 -12.46 -10.49 -7.93
N LYS A 111 -12.68 -9.20 -7.71
CA LYS A 111 -12.85 -8.19 -8.78
C LYS A 111 -11.51 -7.58 -9.14
N LEU A 112 -11.10 -7.71 -10.39
CA LEU A 112 -9.89 -7.11 -10.94
C LEU A 112 -10.27 -5.83 -11.68
N LEU A 113 -9.53 -4.75 -11.42
CA LEU A 113 -9.67 -3.46 -12.08
C LEU A 113 -8.34 -3.06 -12.70
N SER A 114 -8.34 -2.78 -14.01
CA SER A 114 -7.15 -2.36 -14.75
C SER A 114 -6.82 -0.91 -14.44
N LYS A 115 -5.71 -0.67 -13.72
CA LYS A 115 -5.19 0.68 -13.46
C LYS A 115 -5.00 1.48 -14.75
N PHE A 116 -4.51 0.82 -15.81
CA PHE A 116 -4.28 1.46 -17.10
C PHE A 116 -5.58 1.93 -17.75
N GLU A 117 -6.60 1.06 -17.84
CA GLU A 117 -7.88 1.46 -18.44
C GLU A 117 -8.60 2.52 -17.60
N MET A 118 -8.46 2.47 -16.28
CA MET A 118 -9.01 3.51 -15.38
C MET A 118 -8.36 4.88 -15.63
N ILE A 119 -7.03 4.93 -15.80
CA ILE A 119 -6.32 6.19 -16.11
C ILE A 119 -6.68 6.68 -17.53
N LYS A 120 -6.71 5.77 -18.50
CA LYS A 120 -7.00 6.10 -19.91
C LYS A 120 -8.42 6.64 -20.13
N ARG A 121 -9.38 6.20 -19.31
CA ARG A 121 -10.80 6.57 -19.42
C ARG A 121 -11.27 7.33 -18.17
N SER A 122 -10.46 8.28 -17.70
CA SER A 122 -10.70 9.06 -16.48
C SER A 122 -12.12 9.62 -16.39
N ASP A 123 -12.69 10.05 -17.51
CA ASP A 123 -14.02 10.68 -17.58
C ASP A 123 -15.17 9.73 -17.18
N SER A 124 -14.91 8.42 -17.21
CA SER A 124 -15.87 7.36 -16.89
C SER A 124 -15.47 6.49 -15.69
N ALA A 125 -14.33 6.77 -15.06
CA ALA A 125 -13.72 5.96 -14.00
C ALA A 125 -13.86 6.57 -12.60
N PHE A 126 -14.75 7.56 -12.42
CA PHE A 126 -14.98 8.20 -11.13
C PHE A 126 -15.63 7.24 -10.13
N PHE A 127 -14.82 6.72 -9.21
CA PHE A 127 -15.22 5.93 -8.03
C PHE A 127 -14.89 6.68 -6.71
N TRP A 128 -14.79 8.02 -6.77
CA TRP A 128 -14.46 8.88 -5.62
C TRP A 128 -15.70 9.59 -4.99
N GLU A 129 -16.89 9.01 -5.14
CA GLU A 129 -18.09 9.41 -4.38
C GLU A 129 -18.37 8.46 -3.20
#